data_AF-A0A2W4J0B0-F1
#
_entry.id   AF-A0A2W4J0B0-F1
#
_cell.length_a   1.000
_cell.length_b   1.000
_cell.length_c   1.000
_cell.angle_alpha   90.00
_cell.angle_beta   90.00
_cell.angle_gamma   90.00
#
_symmetry.space_group_name_H-M   'P 1'
#
loop_
_entity.id
_entity.type
_entity.pdbx_description
1 polymer ?
#
loop_
_entity_poly.entity_id
_entity_poly.type
_entity_poly.pdbx_seq_one_letter_code
_entity_poly.pdbx_strand_id
1 'polypeptide(L)'
;MPEKDAVKRAKKLKREGKSPSTQASEFVREEMHAYKEGKGPKSPRQAIAIGLSEARRAGVDLEPPKDRPELRKKAERDLEVGETRGEL
;
A
#
# COMPACT_ATOMS: atom_id res chain seq x y z
N MET A 1 6.44 8.76 1.46
CA MET A 1 6.22 8.43 0.04
C MET A 1 6.64 6.99 -0.09
N PRO A 2 5.88 6.15 -0.82
CA PRO A 2 6.27 4.76 -1.03
C PRO A 2 7.67 4.69 -1.63
N GLU A 3 8.46 3.73 -1.19
CA GLU A 3 9.75 3.50 -1.79
C GLU A 3 9.59 3.17 -3.28
N LYS A 4 10.51 3.70 -4.09
CA LYS A 4 10.45 3.59 -5.56
C LYS A 4 10.43 2.13 -6.02
N ASP A 5 10.94 1.21 -5.21
CA ASP A 5 11.05 -0.19 -5.55
C ASP A 5 9.74 -0.97 -5.33
N ALA A 6 8.94 -0.68 -4.29
CA ALA A 6 7.56 -1.18 -4.19
C ALA A 6 6.73 -0.77 -5.41
N VAL A 7 6.80 0.50 -5.80
CA VAL A 7 6.02 1.01 -6.95
C VAL A 7 6.42 0.29 -8.24
N LYS A 8 7.71 0.15 -8.54
CA LYS A 8 8.17 -0.57 -9.74
C LYS A 8 7.68 -2.02 -9.77
N ARG A 9 7.75 -2.72 -8.63
CA ARG A 9 7.28 -4.11 -8.52
C ARG A 9 5.76 -4.20 -8.70
N ALA A 10 5.01 -3.30 -8.07
CA ALA A 10 3.56 -3.19 -8.26
C ALA A 10 3.18 -2.89 -9.71
N LYS A 11 3.91 -2.01 -10.43
CA LYS A 11 3.73 -1.76 -11.88
C LYS A 11 3.88 -3.03 -12.70
N LYS A 12 4.92 -3.82 -12.39
CA LYS A 12 5.17 -5.09 -13.08
C LYS A 12 4.01 -6.06 -12.86
N LEU A 13 3.57 -6.23 -11.61
CA LEU A 13 2.43 -7.08 -11.25
C LEU A 13 1.13 -6.61 -11.93
N LYS A 14 0.89 -5.30 -12.02
CA LYS A 14 -0.26 -4.72 -12.74
C LYS A 14 -0.20 -5.05 -14.24
N ARG A 15 0.97 -4.91 -14.88
CA ARG A 15 1.18 -5.29 -16.30
C ARG A 15 0.99 -6.79 -16.54
N GLU A 16 1.31 -7.62 -15.55
CA GLU A 16 1.08 -9.06 -15.57
C GLU A 16 -0.38 -9.45 -15.26
N GLY A 17 -1.28 -8.47 -15.04
CA GLY A 17 -2.69 -8.71 -14.73
C GLY A 17 -2.93 -9.29 -13.34
N LYS A 18 -2.00 -9.13 -12.39
CA LYS A 18 -2.15 -9.63 -11.02
C LYS A 18 -3.14 -8.78 -10.23
N SER A 19 -3.80 -9.40 -9.24
CA SER A 19 -4.82 -8.73 -8.42
C SER A 19 -4.27 -7.52 -7.65
N PRO A 20 -5.13 -6.55 -7.28
CA PRO A 20 -4.73 -5.40 -6.46
C PRO A 20 -4.11 -5.80 -5.11
N SER A 21 -4.62 -6.86 -4.47
CA SER A 21 -4.04 -7.40 -3.23
C SER A 21 -2.61 -7.93 -3.43
N THR A 22 -2.33 -8.52 -4.59
CA THR A 22 -0.97 -8.98 -4.93
C THR A 22 -0.05 -7.80 -5.18
N GLN A 23 -0.51 -6.77 -5.91
CA GLN A 23 0.27 -5.54 -6.13
C GLN A 23 0.58 -4.83 -4.80
N ALA A 24 -0.40 -4.74 -3.90
CA ALA A 24 -0.26 -4.13 -2.58
C ALA A 24 0.71 -4.88 -1.66
N SER A 25 0.87 -6.19 -1.85
CA SER A 25 1.77 -6.99 -1.03
C SER A 25 3.23 -6.56 -1.13
N GLU A 26 3.64 -5.92 -2.23
CA GLU A 26 5.01 -5.40 -2.38
C GLU A 26 5.29 -4.23 -1.43
N PHE A 27 4.31 -3.33 -1.23
CA PHE A 27 4.40 -2.25 -0.25
C PHE A 27 4.43 -2.80 1.18
N VAL A 28 3.57 -3.78 1.49
CA VAL A 28 3.56 -4.43 2.81
C VAL A 28 4.88 -5.16 3.08
N ARG A 29 5.44 -5.84 2.07
CA ARG A 29 6.70 -6.56 2.18
C ARG A 29 7.86 -5.61 2.49
N GLU A 30 7.86 -4.43 1.89
CA GLU A 30 8.88 -3.39 2.11
C GLU A 30 8.82 -2.82 3.52
N GLU A 31 7.64 -2.43 3.99
CA GLU A 31 7.42 -1.99 5.37
C GLU A 31 7.78 -3.08 6.40
N MET A 32 7.50 -4.35 6.07
CA MET A 32 7.89 -5.49 6.90
C MET A 32 9.39 -5.71 6.92
N HIS A 33 10.10 -5.40 5.82
CA HIS A 33 11.56 -5.44 5.79
C HIS A 33 12.14 -4.33 6.68
N ALA A 34 11.65 -3.09 6.52
CA ALA A 34 12.05 -1.95 7.35
C ALA A 34 11.79 -2.20 8.85
N TYR A 35 10.66 -2.83 9.19
CA TYR A 35 10.38 -3.29 10.55
C TYR A 35 11.44 -4.27 11.06
N LYS A 36 11.79 -5.31 10.28
CA LYS A 36 12.80 -6.31 10.67
C LYS A 36 14.20 -5.72 10.81
N GLU A 37 14.53 -4.68 10.04
CA GLU A 37 15.79 -3.95 10.15
C GLU A 37 15.80 -2.91 11.28
N GLY A 38 14.69 -2.69 11.98
CA GLY A 38 14.56 -1.68 13.03
C GLY A 38 14.56 -0.23 12.51
N LYS A 39 14.30 -0.02 11.21
CA LYS A 39 14.34 1.29 10.53
C LYS A 39 12.97 1.87 10.21
N GLY A 40 11.91 1.15 10.55
CA GLY A 40 10.56 1.47 10.09
C GLY A 40 9.50 1.38 11.20
N PRO A 41 8.32 0.80 10.90
CA PRO A 41 7.21 0.66 11.83
C PRO A 41 7.65 0.04 13.16
N LYS A 42 6.93 0.31 14.25
CA LYS A 42 7.23 -0.26 15.58
C LYS A 42 6.62 -1.64 15.79
N SER A 43 5.78 -2.10 14.87
CA SER A 43 5.13 -3.41 14.93
C SER A 43 4.79 -3.95 13.54
N PRO A 44 4.63 -5.28 13.38
CA PRO A 44 4.19 -5.88 12.12
C PRO A 44 2.82 -5.39 11.67
N ARG A 45 1.88 -5.19 12.62
CA ARG A 45 0.54 -4.67 12.31
C ARG A 45 0.60 -3.26 11.73
N GLN A 46 1.50 -2.42 12.26
CA GLN A 46 1.72 -1.08 11.76
C GLN A 46 2.35 -1.10 10.37
N ALA A 47 3.31 -1.99 10.11
CA ALA A 47 3.90 -2.18 8.79
C ALA A 47 2.85 -2.53 7.73
N ILE A 48 1.95 -3.47 8.05
CA ILE A 48 0.84 -3.83 7.16
C ILE A 48 -0.07 -2.61 6.91
N ALA A 49 -0.43 -1.88 7.97
CA ALA A 49 -1.30 -0.71 7.84
C ALA A 49 -0.67 0.41 6.99
N ILE A 50 0.62 0.69 7.18
CA ILE A 50 1.36 1.68 6.40
C ILE A 50 1.46 1.22 4.94
N GLY A 51 1.89 -0.02 4.69
CA GLY A 51 2.03 -0.55 3.34
C GLY A 51 0.72 -0.54 2.55
N LEU A 52 -0.40 -0.93 3.18
CA LEU A 52 -1.72 -0.86 2.54
C LEU A 52 -2.21 0.58 2.28
N SER A 53 -1.80 1.54 3.11
CA SER A 53 -2.11 2.95 2.92
C SER A 53 -1.28 3.56 1.79
N GLU A 54 0.00 3.20 1.70
CA GLU A 54 0.89 3.61 0.64
C GLU A 54 0.51 3.02 -0.72
N ALA A 55 0.12 1.74 -0.75
CA ALA A 55 -0.38 1.10 -1.96
C ALA A 55 -1.57 1.86 -2.57
N ARG A 56 -2.54 2.27 -1.75
CA ARG A 56 -3.69 3.08 -2.20
C ARG A 56 -3.24 4.43 -2.77
N ARG A 57 -2.38 5.15 -2.03
CA ARG A 57 -1.82 6.43 -2.50
C ARG A 57 -0.99 6.30 -3.78
N ALA A 58 -0.41 5.13 -4.03
CA ALA A 58 0.33 4.85 -5.25
C ALA A 58 -0.59 4.53 -6.45
N GLY A 59 -1.89 4.35 -6.25
CA GLY A 59 -2.85 4.01 -7.31
C GLY A 59 -3.22 2.53 -7.38
N VAL A 60 -2.90 1.72 -6.35
CA VAL A 60 -3.45 0.36 -6.26
C VAL A 60 -4.93 0.43 -5.87
N ASP A 61 -5.79 -0.19 -6.68
CA ASP A 61 -7.22 -0.29 -6.47
C ASP A 61 -7.58 -1.28 -5.34
N LEU A 62 -7.27 -0.90 -4.10
CA LEU A 62 -7.56 -1.68 -2.89
C LEU A 62 -8.79 -1.15 -2.18
N GLU A 63 -9.83 -1.98 -2.13
CA GLU A 63 -11.05 -1.69 -1.38
C GLU A 63 -10.76 -1.26 0.07
N PRO A 64 -11.44 -0.21 0.56
CA PRO A 64 -11.41 0.16 1.97
C PRO A 64 -11.98 -0.95 2.89
N PRO A 65 -11.51 -1.06 4.14
CA PRO A 65 -12.09 -2.01 5.10
C PRO A 65 -13.55 -1.62 5.44
N LYS A 66 -14.44 -2.62 5.48
CA LYS A 66 -15.89 -2.40 5.70
C LYS A 66 -16.23 -2.09 7.16
N ASP A 67 -15.63 -2.83 8.10
CA ASP A 67 -16.04 -2.84 9.52
C ASP A 67 -15.23 -1.89 10.41
N ARG A 68 -14.44 -0.99 9.82
CA ARG A 68 -13.57 -0.06 10.56
C ARG A 68 -13.75 1.36 10.05
N PRO A 69 -14.77 2.11 10.51
CA PRO A 69 -15.17 3.40 9.93
C PRO A 69 -14.03 4.42 9.82
N GLU A 70 -13.19 4.54 10.85
CA GLU A 70 -12.06 5.47 10.85
C GLU A 70 -10.99 5.09 9.81
N LEU A 71 -10.64 3.80 9.75
CA LEU A 71 -9.69 3.29 8.75
C LEU A 71 -10.28 3.35 7.35
N ARG A 72 -11.59 3.17 7.21
CA ARG A 72 -12.31 3.30 5.95
C ARG A 72 -12.19 4.71 5.40
N LYS A 73 -12.53 5.73 6.21
CA LYS A 73 -12.40 7.15 5.83
C LYS A 73 -10.96 7.54 5.47
N LYS A 74 -9.98 6.92 6.12
CA LYS A 74 -8.57 7.12 5.76
C LYS A 74 -8.23 6.44 4.43
N ALA A 75 -8.66 5.19 4.24
CA ALA A 75 -8.41 4.42 3.02
C ALA A 75 -9.06 5.06 1.79
N GLU A 76 -10.29 5.59 1.91
CA GLU A 76 -10.98 6.35 0.87
C GLU A 76 -10.17 7.59 0.46
N ARG A 77 -9.68 8.37 1.43
CA ARG A 77 -8.80 9.52 1.14
C ARG A 77 -7.49 9.10 0.48
N ASP A 78 -6.90 7.99 0.93
CA ASP A 78 -5.67 7.47 0.32
C ASP A 78 -5.92 7.03 -1.14
N LEU A 79 -7.10 6.50 -1.47
CA LEU A 79 -7.51 6.17 -2.85
C LEU A 79 -7.69 7.44 -3.69
N GLU A 80 -8.38 8.45 -3.19
CA GLU A 80 -8.57 9.74 -3.89
C GLU A 80 -7.22 10.40 -4.23
N VAL A 81 -6.25 10.30 -3.32
CA VAL A 81 -4.86 10.73 -3.60
C VAL A 81 -4.23 9.89 -4.71
N GLY A 82 -4.47 8.58 -4.71
CA GLY A 82 -4.02 7.67 -5.78
C GLY A 82 -4.69 7.95 -7.13
N GLU A 83 -5.95 8.37 -7.17
CA GLU A 83 -6.64 8.72 -8.42
C GLU A 83 -6.10 10.02 -9.02
N THR A 84 -5.75 10.99 -8.17
CA THR A 84 -5.26 12.31 -8.61
C THR A 84 -3.76 12.34 -8.92
N ARG A 85 -2.96 11.49 -8.26
CA ARG A 85 -1.49 11.53 -8.30
C ARG A 85 -0.82 10.17 -8.45
N GLY A 86 -1.59 9.09 -8.60
CA GLY A 86 -1.11 7.72 -8.58
C GLY A 86 -0.04 7.46 -9.62
N GLU A 87 0.97 6.70 -9.23
CA GLU A 87 2.04 6.32 -10.12
C GLU A 87 1.71 5.04 -10.90
N LEU A 88 0.70 4.26 -10.48
CA LEU A 88 0.31 2.95 -11.00
C LEU A 88 -0.86 2.98 -11.98
#